data_AF-A0A960LX33-F1
#
_entry.id   AF-A0A960LX33-F1
#
_cell.length_a   1.000
_cell.length_b   1.000
_cell.length_c   1.000
_cell.angle_alpha   90.00
_cell.angle_beta   90.00
_cell.angle_gamma   90.00
#
_symmetry.space_group_name_H-M   'P 1'
#
loop_
_entity.id
_entity.type
_entity.pdbx_description
1 polymer ?
#
loop_
_entity_poly.entity_id
_entity_poly.type
_entity_poly.pdbx_seq_one_letter_code
_entity_poly.pdbx_strand_id
1 'polypeptide(L)'
;MQPIAHLIIDGNSLLYSDPDLASVLQSDRRQARQQLIAKVARFYSGIADRTTLVFDGRGSRTAEQDRMITAIQVIYSGGAQTADSVIERMVHDETNPGQVLVVTSDRAELDTVSAAGAQTVSCRAFLDQISNRERQASQTGKNRQRAFRGSHLGEFFPEP
;
A
#
# COMPACT_ATOMS: atom_id res chain seq x y z
N MET A 1 12.94 -15.75 -7.07
CA MET A 1 11.72 -15.16 -6.49
C MET A 1 11.24 -14.06 -7.43
N GLN A 2 9.94 -13.87 -7.60
CA GLN A 2 9.40 -12.83 -8.48
C GLN A 2 9.51 -11.44 -7.82
N PRO A 3 9.96 -10.40 -8.52
CA PRO A 3 10.00 -9.03 -8.00
C PRO A 3 8.57 -8.46 -7.88
N ILE A 4 8.39 -7.52 -6.95
CA ILE A 4 7.15 -6.75 -6.85
C ILE A 4 7.28 -5.54 -7.78
N ALA A 5 6.55 -5.55 -8.90
CA ALA A 5 6.57 -4.43 -9.85
C ALA A 5 5.68 -3.27 -9.35
N HIS A 6 4.55 -3.60 -8.71
CA HIS A 6 3.59 -2.62 -8.25
C HIS A 6 3.03 -2.98 -6.86
N LEU A 7 3.26 -2.10 -5.90
CA LEU A 7 2.62 -2.14 -4.58
C LEU A 7 1.40 -1.21 -4.59
N ILE A 8 0.20 -1.77 -4.48
CA ILE A 8 -1.05 -1.01 -4.36
C ILE A 8 -1.55 -1.15 -2.92
N ILE A 9 -1.83 -0.03 -2.26
CA ILE A 9 -2.25 0.01 -0.87
C ILE A 9 -3.62 0.67 -0.79
N ASP A 10 -4.62 -0.02 -0.24
CA ASP A 10 -5.83 0.64 0.24
C ASP A 10 -5.47 1.48 1.47
N GLY A 11 -5.44 2.79 1.24
CA GLY A 11 -5.12 3.78 2.24
C GLY A 11 -6.17 3.89 3.33
N ASN A 12 -7.44 3.55 3.07
CA ASN A 12 -8.45 3.52 4.13
C ASN A 12 -8.18 2.34 5.06
N SER A 13 -8.09 1.12 4.53
CA SER A 13 -7.78 -0.07 5.33
C SER A 13 -6.47 0.08 6.11
N LEU A 14 -5.41 0.59 5.49
CA LEU A 14 -4.13 0.76 6.17
C LEU A 14 -4.19 1.85 7.24
N LEU A 15 -4.89 2.96 7.00
CA LEU A 15 -5.05 4.04 7.99
C LEU A 15 -5.75 3.55 9.27
N TYR A 16 -6.77 2.72 9.15
CA TYR A 16 -7.47 2.13 10.30
C TYR A 16 -6.67 1.01 10.97
N SER A 17 -5.80 0.32 10.23
CA SER A 17 -5.02 -0.82 10.74
C SER A 17 -3.71 -0.40 11.42
N ASP A 18 -3.21 0.81 11.17
CA ASP A 18 -1.94 1.29 11.71
C ASP A 18 -2.08 1.82 13.14
N PRO A 19 -1.53 1.13 14.16
CA PRO A 19 -1.66 1.54 15.55
C PRO A 19 -0.95 2.87 15.84
N ASP A 20 0.08 3.24 15.07
CA ASP A 20 0.80 4.51 15.25
C ASP A 20 -0.07 5.71 14.87
N LEU A 21 -1.05 5.50 13.99
CA LEU A 21 -1.94 6.54 13.48
C LEU A 21 -3.25 6.64 14.25
N ALA A 22 -3.56 5.66 15.12
CA ALA A 22 -4.86 5.56 15.80
C ALA A 22 -5.25 6.83 16.59
N SER A 23 -4.31 7.42 17.33
CA SER A 23 -4.56 8.63 18.14
C SER A 23 -4.83 9.87 17.26
N VAL A 24 -4.05 10.04 16.20
CA VAL A 24 -4.24 11.14 15.25
C VAL A 24 -5.51 10.93 14.44
N LEU A 25 -5.84 9.69 14.07
CA LEU A 25 -7.05 9.36 13.33
C LEU A 25 -8.32 9.73 14.11
N GLN A 26 -8.31 9.53 15.43
CA GLN A 26 -9.42 9.91 16.31
C GLN A 26 -9.61 11.43 16.40
N SER A 27 -8.54 12.21 16.32
CA SER A 27 -8.59 13.66 16.49
C SER A 27 -8.71 14.44 15.16
N ASP A 28 -7.94 14.05 14.15
CA ASP A 28 -7.93 14.67 12.82
C ASP A 28 -7.61 13.64 11.72
N ARG A 29 -8.66 13.17 11.05
CA ARG A 29 -8.56 12.23 9.92
C ARG A 29 -7.71 12.77 8.76
N ARG A 30 -7.74 14.08 8.50
CA ARG A 30 -6.95 14.69 7.42
C ARG A 30 -5.47 14.65 7.79
N GLN A 31 -5.13 14.98 9.04
CA GLN A 31 -3.76 14.88 9.53
C GLN A 31 -3.25 13.43 9.54
N ALA A 32 -4.08 12.48 9.99
CA ALA A 32 -3.72 11.05 9.99
C ALA A 32 -3.40 10.56 8.58
N ARG A 33 -4.20 10.95 7.60
CA ARG A 33 -3.96 10.64 6.18
C ARG A 33 -2.63 11.21 5.68
N GLN A 34 -2.32 12.47 6.00
CA GLN A 34 -1.05 13.08 5.62
C GLN A 34 0.15 12.36 6.26
N GLN A 35 0.01 11.94 7.52
CA GLN A 35 1.04 11.13 8.19
C GLN A 35 1.20 9.75 7.53
N LEU A 36 0.11 9.10 7.13
CA LEU A 36 0.17 7.85 6.39
C LEU A 36 0.92 8.01 5.06
N ILE A 37 0.57 9.03 4.26
CA ILE A 37 1.26 9.33 2.99
C ILE A 37 2.77 9.51 3.23
N ALA A 38 3.16 10.27 4.24
CA ALA A 38 4.56 10.48 4.59
C ALA A 38 5.25 9.18 5.04
N LYS A 39 4.57 8.33 5.83
CA LYS A 39 5.07 7.03 6.28
C LYS A 39 5.32 6.10 5.09
N VAL A 40 4.33 5.95 4.21
CA VAL A 40 4.43 5.12 2.99
C VAL A 40 5.56 5.62 2.10
N ALA A 41 5.63 6.92 1.84
CA ALA A 41 6.68 7.48 0.98
C ALA A 41 8.09 7.29 1.56
N ARG A 42 8.25 7.40 2.87
CA ARG A 42 9.55 7.28 3.54
C ARG A 42 10.04 5.84 3.62
N PHE A 43 9.13 4.90 3.89
CA PHE A 43 9.50 3.54 4.28
C PHE A 43 9.12 2.47 3.24
N TYR A 44 8.02 2.66 2.50
CA TYR A 44 7.44 1.60 1.66
C TYR A 44 7.65 1.84 0.15
N SER A 45 8.07 3.05 -0.23
CA SER A 45 8.36 3.40 -1.63
C SER A 45 9.48 2.59 -2.28
N GLY A 46 10.34 1.93 -1.49
CA GLY A 46 11.42 1.09 -2.00
C GLY A 46 11.04 -0.38 -2.23
N ILE A 47 9.85 -0.80 -1.77
CA ILE A 47 9.42 -2.21 -1.78
C ILE A 47 9.19 -2.72 -3.20
N ALA A 48 8.65 -1.86 -4.06
CA ALA A 48 8.31 -2.14 -5.45
C ALA A 48 8.83 -1.03 -6.36
N ASP A 49 8.85 -1.28 -7.67
CA ASP A 49 9.24 -0.27 -8.66
C ASP A 49 8.23 0.91 -8.67
N ARG A 50 6.95 0.60 -8.48
CA ARG A 50 5.87 1.58 -8.31
C ARG A 50 5.10 1.28 -7.02
N THR A 51 4.83 2.33 -6.25
CA THR A 51 3.96 2.26 -5.07
C THR A 51 2.81 3.25 -5.21
N THR A 52 1.58 2.77 -5.10
CA THR A 52 0.35 3.58 -5.19
C THR A 52 -0.49 3.43 -3.93
N LEU A 53 -0.90 4.56 -3.38
CA LEU A 53 -1.80 4.65 -2.23
C LEU A 53 -3.15 5.17 -2.69
N VAL A 54 -4.20 4.38 -2.50
CA VAL A 54 -5.56 4.72 -2.96
C VAL A 54 -6.43 5.07 -1.75
N PHE A 55 -7.18 6.17 -1.81
CA PHE A 55 -8.13 6.57 -0.78
C PHE A 55 -9.50 6.81 -1.38
N ASP A 56 -10.54 6.69 -0.56
CA ASP A 56 -11.84 7.24 -0.94
C ASP A 56 -11.79 8.76 -1.03
N GLY A 57 -12.16 9.30 -2.19
CA GLY A 57 -12.34 10.72 -2.37
C GLY A 57 -13.72 11.19 -1.89
N ARG A 58 -13.82 12.50 -1.62
CA ARG A 58 -15.09 13.16 -1.36
C ARG A 58 -15.53 13.80 -2.66
N GLY A 59 -16.67 13.36 -3.20
CA GLY A 59 -17.18 13.72 -4.51
C GLY A 59 -16.98 15.18 -4.91
N SER A 60 -16.06 15.40 -5.85
CA SER A 60 -15.96 16.55 -6.73
C SER A 60 -15.22 16.07 -7.98
N ARG A 61 -15.69 16.48 -9.15
CA ARG A 61 -15.35 15.95 -10.47
C ARG A 61 -13.91 16.25 -10.89
N THR A 62 -12.95 15.57 -10.30
CA THR A 62 -11.66 15.23 -10.92
C THR A 62 -11.03 14.19 -10.01
N ALA A 63 -10.30 13.22 -10.55
CA ALA A 63 -9.29 12.51 -9.77
C ALA A 63 -8.29 13.59 -9.32
N GLU A 64 -8.59 14.27 -8.22
CA GLU A 64 -7.84 15.44 -7.79
C GLU A 64 -6.49 14.95 -7.29
N GLN A 65 -5.52 15.23 -8.16
CA GLN A 65 -4.10 15.31 -7.91
C GLN A 65 -3.40 13.97 -7.79
N ASP A 66 -2.98 13.51 -8.97
CA ASP A 66 -1.72 12.79 -9.18
C ASP A 66 -0.56 13.68 -8.66
N ARG A 67 -0.48 13.81 -7.34
CA ARG A 67 0.65 14.45 -6.68
C ARG A 67 1.63 13.33 -6.44
N MET A 68 2.68 13.28 -7.26
CA MET A 68 3.95 12.70 -6.86
C MET A 68 4.47 13.52 -5.66
N ILE A 69 3.94 13.22 -4.47
CA ILE A 69 4.57 13.62 -3.22
C ILE A 69 5.56 12.51 -2.96
N THR A 70 6.85 12.79 -3.16
CA THR A 70 7.90 11.80 -2.89
C THR A 70 7.68 10.52 -3.73
N ALA A 71 8.44 9.45 -3.54
CA ALA A 71 8.56 8.33 -4.48
C ALA A 71 7.30 7.42 -4.62
N ILE A 72 6.09 7.94 -4.42
CA ILE A 72 4.81 7.20 -4.49
C ILE A 72 3.75 7.98 -5.25
N GLN A 73 2.78 7.25 -5.80
CA GLN A 73 1.54 7.80 -6.36
C GLN A 73 0.44 7.80 -5.30
N VAL A 74 -0.34 8.88 -5.20
CA VAL A 74 -1.51 8.95 -4.32
C VAL A 74 -2.74 9.22 -5.16
N ILE A 75 -3.74 8.33 -5.10
CA ILE A 75 -4.98 8.42 -5.86
C ILE A 75 -6.14 8.58 -4.90
N TYR A 76 -7.06 9.49 -5.22
CA TYR A 76 -8.37 9.61 -4.57
C TYR A 76 -9.45 9.14 -5.55
N SER A 77 -10.30 8.22 -5.13
CA SER A 77 -11.47 7.82 -5.93
C SER A 77 -12.39 9.02 -6.16
N GLY A 78 -13.12 9.05 -7.28
CA GLY A 78 -13.94 10.18 -7.68
C GLY A 78 -15.32 9.78 -8.17
N GLY A 79 -16.28 10.71 -8.11
CA GLY A 79 -17.63 10.49 -8.62
C GLY A 79 -18.36 9.36 -7.90
N ALA A 80 -18.70 8.30 -8.63
CA ALA A 80 -19.39 7.11 -8.12
C ALA A 80 -18.46 5.92 -7.85
N GLN A 81 -17.14 6.08 -8.03
CA GLN A 81 -16.16 5.01 -7.82
C GLN A 81 -15.72 4.95 -6.35
N THR A 82 -15.51 3.74 -5.82
CA THR A 82 -14.85 3.52 -4.51
C THR A 82 -13.34 3.34 -4.70
N ALA A 83 -12.57 3.41 -3.62
CA ALA A 83 -11.17 3.00 -3.62
C ALA A 83 -11.00 1.58 -4.18
N ASP A 84 -11.86 0.64 -3.76
CA ASP A 84 -11.84 -0.75 -4.21
C ASP A 84 -12.01 -0.84 -5.73
N SER A 85 -13.00 -0.14 -6.31
CA SER A 85 -13.19 -0.14 -7.77
C SER A 85 -11.99 0.44 -8.53
N VAL A 86 -11.25 1.37 -7.92
CA VAL A 86 -10.00 1.91 -8.49
C VAL A 86 -8.89 0.86 -8.42
N ILE A 87 -8.73 0.18 -7.29
CA ILE A 87 -7.73 -0.86 -7.09
C ILE A 87 -7.97 -2.05 -8.02
N GLU A 88 -9.21 -2.55 -8.09
CA GLU A 88 -9.62 -3.64 -8.99
C GLU A 88 -9.27 -3.32 -10.44
N ARG A 89 -9.60 -2.10 -10.89
CA ARG A 89 -9.26 -1.65 -12.24
C ARG A 89 -7.76 -1.58 -12.45
N MET A 90 -7.00 -1.04 -11.50
CA MET A 90 -5.55 -0.97 -11.61
C MET A 90 -4.92 -2.36 -11.75
N VAL A 91 -5.40 -3.34 -10.98
CA VAL A 91 -4.94 -4.73 -11.09
C VAL A 91 -5.30 -5.33 -12.45
N HIS A 92 -6.53 -5.14 -12.91
CA HIS A 92 -7.00 -5.66 -14.20
C HIS A 92 -6.25 -5.06 -15.40
N ASP A 93 -5.88 -3.77 -15.31
CA ASP A 93 -5.19 -3.06 -16.38
C ASP A 93 -3.67 -3.39 -16.42
N GLU A 94 -3.14 -4.15 -15.45
CA GLU A 94 -1.72 -4.55 -15.43
C GLU A 94 -1.43 -5.70 -16.40
N THR A 95 -0.30 -5.59 -17.11
CA THR A 95 0.13 -6.63 -18.07
C THR A 95 0.53 -7.94 -17.38
N ASN A 96 1.00 -7.85 -16.13
CA ASN A 96 1.36 -9.01 -15.33
C ASN A 96 0.84 -8.86 -13.89
N PRO A 97 -0.45 -9.17 -13.65
CA PRO A 97 -1.05 -9.05 -12.32
C PRO A 97 -0.31 -9.83 -11.23
N GLY A 98 0.37 -10.93 -11.58
CA GLY A 98 1.18 -11.73 -10.64
C GLY A 98 2.35 -10.97 -10.00
N GLN A 99 2.75 -9.81 -10.54
CA GLN A 99 3.77 -8.93 -9.96
C GLN A 99 3.18 -7.76 -9.16
N VAL A 100 1.85 -7.72 -9.00
CA VAL A 100 1.15 -6.72 -8.21
C VAL A 100 0.91 -7.27 -6.81
N LEU A 101 1.23 -6.47 -5.80
CA LEU A 101 0.88 -6.75 -4.41
C LEU A 101 -0.16 -5.74 -3.94
N VAL A 102 -1.35 -6.23 -3.56
CA VAL A 102 -2.42 -5.43 -2.97
C VAL A 102 -2.43 -5.58 -1.45
N VAL A 103 -2.40 -4.44 -0.75
CA VAL A 103 -2.49 -4.36 0.72
C VAL A 103 -3.87 -3.83 1.09
N THR A 104 -4.74 -4.68 1.62
CA THR A 104 -6.09 -4.29 2.08
C THR A 104 -6.55 -5.21 3.21
N SER A 105 -7.47 -4.73 4.06
CA SER A 105 -8.11 -5.55 5.09
C SER A 105 -9.53 -5.96 4.68
N ASP A 106 -10.04 -5.51 3.53
CA ASP A 106 -11.35 -5.92 3.01
C ASP A 106 -11.25 -7.29 2.34
N ARG A 107 -12.01 -8.26 2.85
CA ARG A 107 -11.99 -9.64 2.34
C ARG A 107 -12.55 -9.75 0.93
N ALA A 108 -13.59 -9.00 0.59
CA ALA A 108 -14.17 -9.03 -0.74
C ALA A 108 -13.18 -8.47 -1.76
N GLU A 109 -12.46 -7.39 -1.41
CA GLU A 109 -11.41 -6.84 -2.25
C GLU A 109 -10.26 -7.83 -2.45
N LEU A 110 -9.78 -8.48 -1.38
CA LEU A 110 -8.76 -9.54 -1.46
C LEU A 110 -9.17 -10.65 -2.44
N ASP A 111 -10.40 -11.16 -2.31
CA ASP A 111 -10.90 -12.24 -3.15
C ASP A 111 -10.98 -11.79 -4.63
N THR A 112 -11.47 -10.57 -4.90
CA THR A 112 -11.60 -10.03 -6.26
C THR A 112 -10.25 -9.82 -6.93
N VAL A 113 -9.31 -9.13 -6.27
CA VAL A 113 -8.00 -8.84 -6.89
C VAL A 113 -7.13 -10.10 -7.01
N SER A 114 -7.30 -11.07 -6.10
CA SER A 114 -6.66 -12.37 -6.20
C SER A 114 -7.19 -13.17 -7.39
N ALA A 115 -8.51 -13.14 -7.63
CA ALA A 115 -9.11 -13.75 -8.81
C ALA A 115 -8.61 -13.12 -10.13
N ALA A 116 -8.22 -11.84 -10.11
CA ALA A 116 -7.56 -11.15 -11.22
C ALA A 116 -6.05 -11.46 -11.34
N GLY A 117 -5.49 -12.29 -10.44
CA GLY A 117 -4.11 -12.77 -10.48
C GLY A 117 -3.12 -11.98 -9.62
N ALA A 118 -3.56 -10.96 -8.87
CA ALA A 118 -2.69 -10.23 -7.96
C ALA A 118 -2.34 -11.04 -6.71
N GLN A 119 -1.18 -10.72 -6.15
CA GLN A 119 -0.83 -11.15 -4.80
C GLN A 119 -1.47 -10.20 -3.79
N THR A 120 -1.85 -10.72 -2.63
CA THR A 120 -2.63 -9.95 -1.66
C THR A 120 -2.13 -10.15 -0.23
N VAL A 121 -2.23 -9.12 0.59
CA VAL A 121 -1.85 -9.17 2.01
C VAL A 121 -2.77 -8.31 2.87
N SER A 122 -3.06 -8.80 4.08
CA SER A 122 -3.78 -7.99 5.06
C SER A 122 -2.92 -6.82 5.55
N CYS A 123 -3.55 -5.67 5.84
CA CYS A 123 -2.80 -4.53 6.36
C CYS A 123 -2.00 -4.87 7.63
N ARG A 124 -2.55 -5.73 8.48
CA ARG A 124 -1.85 -6.18 9.71
C ARG A 124 -0.61 -7.01 9.40
N ALA A 125 -0.74 -8.03 8.54
CA ALA A 125 0.42 -8.85 8.14
C ALA A 125 1.51 -8.00 7.47
N PHE A 126 1.10 -7.05 6.63
CA PHE A 126 2.02 -6.09 6.02
C PHE A 126 2.77 -5.26 7.06
N LEU A 127 2.06 -4.62 8.01
CA LEU A 127 2.66 -3.80 9.07
C LEU A 127 3.61 -4.61 9.98
N ASP A 128 3.24 -5.84 10.32
CA ASP A 128 4.07 -6.73 11.14
C ASP A 128 5.37 -7.10 10.43
N GLN A 129 5.32 -7.41 9.13
CA GLN A 129 6.51 -7.73 8.33
C GLN A 129 7.46 -6.55 8.18
N ILE A 130 6.92 -5.36 7.91
CA ILE A 130 7.69 -4.13 7.90
C ILE A 130 8.37 -3.94 9.25
N SER A 131 7.62 -4.00 10.35
CA SER A 131 8.15 -3.81 11.71
C SER A 131 9.28 -4.78 12.03
N ASN A 132 9.15 -6.05 11.61
CA ASN A 132 10.19 -7.06 11.78
C ASN A 132 11.46 -6.73 10.98
N ARG A 133 11.32 -6.31 9.72
CA ARG A 133 12.45 -5.91 8.87
C ARG A 133 13.15 -4.66 9.41
N GLU A 134 12.40 -3.70 9.94
CA GLU A 134 12.98 -2.51 10.56
C GLU A 134 13.82 -2.86 11.79
N ARG A 135 13.32 -3.77 12.65
CA ARG A 135 14.07 -4.29 13.80
C ARG A 135 15.36 -4.99 13.36
N GLN A 136 15.30 -5.82 12.33
CA GLN A 136 16.48 -6.51 11.78
C GLN A 136 17.50 -5.54 11.18
N ALA A 137 17.04 -4.51 10.45
CA ALA A 137 17.91 -3.48 9.88
C ALA A 137 18.62 -2.68 10.98
N SER A 138 17.89 -2.32 12.05
CA SER A 138 18.47 -1.65 13.22
C SER A 138 19.50 -2.49 13.96
N GLN A 139 19.30 -3.81 14.07
CA GLN A 139 20.26 -4.72 14.68
C GLN A 139 21.53 -4.93 13.84
N THR A 140 21.41 -4.90 12.51
CA THR A 140 22.54 -5.12 11.58
C THR A 140 23.25 -3.83 11.15
N GLY A 141 22.85 -2.67 11.66
CA GLY A 141 23.42 -1.37 11.28
C GLY A 141 23.16 -0.96 9.82
N LYS A 142 22.26 -1.66 9.12
CA LYS A 142 21.92 -1.37 7.72
C LYS A 142 20.95 -0.19 7.65
N ASN A 143 21.13 0.68 6.65
CA ASN A 143 20.19 1.78 6.39
C ASN A 143 18.80 1.22 6.07
N ARG A 144 17.77 1.63 6.82
CA ARG A 144 16.36 1.18 6.67
C ARG A 144 15.88 1.30 5.24
N GLN A 145 16.19 2.37 4.50
CA GLN A 145 15.77 2.53 3.11
C GLN A 145 16.38 1.49 2.16
N ARG A 146 17.58 0.97 2.47
CA ARG A 146 18.21 -0.11 1.67
C ARG A 146 17.66 -1.49 2.06
N ALA A 147 17.10 -1.64 3.25
CA ALA A 147 16.58 -2.91 3.75
C ALA A 147 15.29 -3.36 3.03
N PHE A 148 14.60 -2.44 2.38
CA PHE A 148 13.35 -2.69 1.64
C PHE A 148 13.50 -2.62 0.12
N ARG A 149 14.70 -2.27 -0.40
CA ARG A 149 14.89 -2.05 -1.84
C ARG A 149 14.91 -3.37 -2.60
N GLY A 150 14.09 -3.47 -3.65
CA GLY A 150 14.08 -4.63 -4.55
C GLY A 150 13.63 -5.91 -3.85
N SER A 151 12.73 -5.76 -2.87
CA SER A 151 12.19 -6.91 -2.15
C SER A 151 11.33 -7.77 -3.09
N HIS A 152 11.45 -9.08 -2.92
CA HIS A 152 10.74 -10.05 -3.73
C HIS A 152 9.44 -10.49 -3.05
N LEU A 153 8.50 -11.03 -3.83
CA LEU A 153 7.26 -11.58 -3.29
C LEU A 153 7.51 -12.64 -2.22
N GLY A 154 8.42 -13.59 -2.47
CA GLY A 154 8.78 -14.65 -1.52
C GLY A 154 9.40 -14.17 -0.19
N GLU A 155 9.73 -12.89 -0.13
CA GLU A 155 10.35 -12.21 0.99
C GLU A 155 9.29 -11.56 1.92
N PHE A 156 8.12 -11.25 1.37
CA PHE A 156 6.91 -10.86 2.13
C PHE A 156 5.95 -12.04 2.30
N PHE A 157 5.96 -13.01 1.39
CA PHE A 157 5.06 -14.16 1.41
C PHE A 157 5.89 -15.41 1.19
N PRO A 158 6.48 -16.00 2.26
CA PRO A 158 7.09 -17.31 2.11
C PRO A 158 6.02 -18.28 1.61
N GLU A 159 6.33 -19.02 0.55
CA GLU A 159 5.49 -20.12 0.08
C GLU A 159 5.18 -21.04 1.28
N PRO A 160 3.92 -21.49 1.42
CA PRO A 160 3.50 -22.35 2.53
C PRO A 160 4.23 -23.69 2.57
#